data_AF-A0A315XKU5-F1
#
_entry.id   AF-A0A315XKU5-F1
#
_cell.length_a   1.000
_cell.length_b   1.000
_cell.length_c   1.000
_cell.angle_alpha   90.00
_cell.angle_beta   90.00
_cell.angle_gamma   90.00
#
_symmetry.space_group_name_H-M   'P 1'
#
loop_
_entity.id
_entity.type
_entity.pdbx_description
1 polymer ?
#
loop_
_entity_poly.entity_id
_entity_poly.type
_entity_poly.pdbx_seq_one_letter_code
_entity_poly.pdbx_strand_id
1 'polypeptide(L)'
;MDWTSLYLKTSNLNVFILGTGEVATRRANKFLDHGASVKLAGNQISDELKAKGAILCSTDDVDELVDWCDLVVIASGDEKLCDYVFKISGDKLINRADYPQEGNVIVPTSFNIGDIEISIFTNGKSPLMARQLRKKIQSIITEEDILEIELQDYARSRLKDIIDDQKERRTYLYEILEDDEINAMIKNKEIGKAKDYIDNLIRGLQ
;
A
#
# COMPACT_ATOMS: atom_id res chain seq x y z
N MET A 1 -22.58 1.82 5.76
CA MET A 1 -21.11 1.95 5.68
C MET A 1 -20.75 1.04 4.53
N ASP A 2 -20.45 1.62 3.38
CA ASP A 2 -20.53 0.88 2.11
C ASP A 2 -19.13 0.69 1.51
N TRP A 3 -18.09 0.95 2.32
CA TRP A 3 -16.67 0.81 1.98
C TRP A 3 -16.11 -0.47 2.58
N THR A 4 -15.35 -1.22 1.78
CA THR A 4 -14.55 -2.38 2.23
C THR A 4 -13.08 -2.10 1.98
N SER A 5 -12.23 -2.43 2.96
CA SER A 5 -10.77 -2.28 2.82
C SER A 5 -10.23 -3.42 1.96
N LEU A 6 -9.55 -3.07 0.88
CA LEU A 6 -8.99 -4.01 -0.09
C LEU A 6 -7.62 -3.51 -0.54
N TYR A 7 -6.77 -4.45 -0.97
CA TYR A 7 -5.54 -4.15 -1.71
C TYR A 7 -5.80 -4.33 -3.21
N LEU A 8 -5.47 -3.30 -3.99
CA LEU A 8 -5.56 -3.32 -5.45
C LEU A 8 -4.16 -3.49 -6.03
N LYS A 9 -3.93 -4.51 -6.86
CA LYS A 9 -2.69 -4.68 -7.60
C LYS A 9 -2.65 -3.70 -8.77
N THR A 10 -1.72 -2.75 -8.75
CA THR A 10 -1.66 -1.65 -9.73
C THR A 10 -0.58 -1.80 -10.79
N SER A 11 0.30 -2.80 -10.70
CA SER A 11 1.49 -2.94 -11.55
C SER A 11 1.23 -3.04 -13.05
N ASN A 12 -0.01 -3.32 -13.45
CA ASN A 12 -0.42 -3.44 -14.85
C ASN A 12 -1.59 -2.51 -15.19
N LEU A 13 -1.94 -1.59 -14.28
CA LEU A 13 -3.04 -0.67 -14.50
C LEU A 13 -2.53 0.62 -15.15
N ASN A 14 -3.32 1.11 -16.10
CA ASN A 14 -3.21 2.44 -16.64
C ASN A 14 -3.96 3.40 -15.70
N VAL A 15 -3.25 4.38 -15.15
CA VAL A 15 -3.79 5.37 -14.22
C VAL A 15 -3.75 6.73 -14.88
N PHE A 16 -4.93 7.31 -15.11
CA PHE A 16 -5.07 8.69 -15.52
C PHE A 16 -5.32 9.57 -14.29
N ILE A 17 -4.57 10.65 -14.16
CA ILE A 17 -4.73 11.65 -13.09
C ILE A 17 -5.02 13.02 -13.71
N LEU A 18 -6.23 13.53 -13.48
CA LEU A 18 -6.58 14.89 -13.82
C LEU A 18 -6.03 15.85 -12.75
N GLY A 19 -5.16 16.76 -13.16
CA GLY A 19 -4.50 17.74 -12.31
C GLY A 19 -3.02 17.42 -12.09
N THR A 20 -2.25 18.45 -11.71
CA THR A 20 -0.81 18.33 -11.46
C THR A 20 -0.35 19.00 -10.16
N GLY A 21 -1.29 19.32 -9.27
CA GLY A 21 -1.00 19.91 -7.96
C GLY A 21 -0.39 18.91 -6.97
N GLU A 22 -0.31 19.32 -5.70
CA GLU A 22 0.27 18.50 -4.62
C GLU A 22 -0.47 17.16 -4.44
N VAL A 23 -1.81 17.19 -4.50
CA VAL A 23 -2.63 15.97 -4.38
C VAL A 23 -2.34 15.01 -5.53
N ALA A 24 -2.39 15.50 -6.78
CA ALA A 24 -2.09 14.70 -7.96
C ALA A 24 -0.66 14.11 -7.92
N THR A 25 0.33 14.92 -7.56
CA THR A 25 1.73 14.51 -7.41
C THR A 25 1.90 13.37 -6.40
N ARG A 26 1.22 13.46 -5.26
CA ARG A 26 1.26 12.40 -4.24
C ARG A 26 0.62 11.10 -4.73
N ARG A 27 -0.47 11.19 -5.50
CA ARG A 27 -1.15 10.03 -6.09
C ARG A 27 -0.28 9.39 -7.18
N ALA A 28 0.29 10.19 -8.07
CA ALA A 28 1.19 9.73 -9.12
C ALA A 28 2.35 8.93 -8.54
N ASN A 29 3.06 9.49 -7.55
CA ASN A 29 4.14 8.77 -6.86
C ASN A 29 3.66 7.42 -6.31
N LYS A 30 2.54 7.39 -5.58
CA LYS A 30 2.02 6.13 -5.02
C LYS A 30 1.78 5.07 -6.11
N PHE A 31 1.17 5.43 -7.23
CA PHE A 31 0.89 4.48 -8.30
C PHE A 31 2.15 4.04 -9.07
N LEU A 32 3.06 4.98 -9.37
CA LEU A 32 4.35 4.69 -10.01
C LEU A 32 5.24 3.77 -9.17
N ASP A 33 5.32 4.03 -7.85
CA ASP A 33 6.11 3.21 -6.93
C ASP A 33 5.60 1.76 -6.85
N HIS A 34 4.34 1.51 -7.28
CA HIS A 34 3.73 0.19 -7.38
C HIS A 34 3.56 -0.29 -8.84
N GLY A 35 4.33 0.28 -9.76
CA GLY A 35 4.48 -0.18 -11.15
C GLY A 35 3.36 0.20 -12.12
N ALA A 36 2.43 1.08 -11.74
CA ALA A 36 1.38 1.51 -12.66
C ALA A 36 1.94 2.38 -13.79
N SER A 37 1.28 2.36 -14.95
CA SER A 37 1.53 3.33 -16.01
C SER A 37 0.73 4.60 -15.71
N VAL A 38 1.39 5.74 -15.49
CA VAL A 38 0.72 6.97 -15.03
C VAL A 38 0.79 8.09 -16.07
N LYS A 39 -0.37 8.62 -16.44
CA LYS A 39 -0.51 9.85 -17.23
C LYS A 39 -1.20 10.92 -16.40
N LEU A 40 -0.68 12.15 -16.45
CA LEU A 40 -1.29 13.32 -15.82
C LEU A 40 -1.70 14.34 -16.88
N ALA A 41 -2.84 15.02 -16.68
CA ALA A 41 -3.24 16.17 -17.49
C ALA A 41 -3.30 17.45 -16.65
N GLY A 42 -2.66 18.52 -17.11
CA GLY A 42 -2.62 19.81 -16.44
C GLY A 42 -1.41 20.65 -16.86
N ASN A 43 -0.98 21.58 -16.00
CA ASN A 43 0.00 22.60 -16.40
C ASN A 43 1.42 22.04 -16.53
N GLN A 44 1.92 21.39 -15.47
CA GLN A 44 3.29 20.90 -15.40
C GLN A 44 3.45 19.83 -14.31
N ILE A 45 4.38 18.90 -14.51
CA ILE A 45 4.81 17.91 -13.50
C ILE A 45 6.30 18.08 -13.22
N SER A 46 6.72 17.70 -12.01
CA SER A 46 8.13 17.74 -11.61
C SER A 46 8.99 16.79 -12.43
N ASP A 47 10.29 17.10 -12.55
CA ASP A 47 11.23 16.23 -13.25
C ASP A 47 11.42 14.90 -12.52
N GLU A 48 11.23 14.85 -11.20
CA GLU A 48 11.19 13.62 -10.42
C GLU A 48 10.08 12.66 -10.91
N LEU A 49 8.87 13.17 -11.14
CA LEU A 49 7.78 12.35 -11.65
C LEU A 49 8.06 11.84 -13.07
N LYS A 50 8.62 12.69 -13.93
CA LYS A 50 9.01 12.29 -15.29
C LYS A 50 10.07 11.19 -15.25
N ALA A 51 11.07 11.33 -14.38
CA ALA A 51 12.13 10.34 -14.21
C ALA A 51 11.59 8.99 -13.71
N LYS A 52 10.51 9.00 -12.93
CA LYS A 52 9.77 7.79 -12.52
C LYS A 52 8.86 7.20 -13.61
N GLY A 53 8.73 7.87 -14.77
CA GLY A 53 7.93 7.39 -15.90
C GLY A 53 6.55 8.02 -16.04
N ALA A 54 6.23 9.08 -15.27
CA ALA A 54 4.99 9.84 -15.49
C ALA A 54 5.03 10.60 -16.82
N ILE A 55 3.91 10.60 -17.53
CA ILE A 55 3.75 11.36 -18.78
C ILE A 55 2.77 12.50 -18.56
N LEU A 56 3.16 13.72 -18.95
CA LEU A 56 2.28 14.89 -18.98
C LEU A 56 1.55 14.95 -20.33
N CYS A 57 0.24 15.11 -20.30
CA CYS A 57 -0.65 15.19 -21.46
C CYS A 57 -1.44 16.51 -21.44
N SER A 58 -2.06 16.87 -22.57
CA SER A 58 -2.96 18.03 -22.61
C SER A 58 -4.25 17.74 -21.85
N THR A 59 -4.87 18.79 -21.30
CA THR A 59 -6.25 18.70 -20.79
C THR A 59 -7.28 18.60 -21.91
N ASP A 60 -6.88 18.84 -23.17
CA ASP A 60 -7.75 18.64 -24.33
C ASP A 60 -7.88 17.15 -24.69
N ASP A 61 -6.94 16.30 -24.25
CA ASP A 61 -6.89 14.86 -24.59
C ASP A 61 -7.65 14.00 -23.55
N VAL A 62 -8.47 14.60 -22.68
CA VAL A 62 -9.07 13.91 -21.53
C VAL A 62 -9.95 12.73 -21.91
N ASP A 63 -10.68 12.81 -23.01
CA ASP A 63 -11.50 11.70 -23.51
C ASP A 63 -10.65 10.47 -23.84
N GLU A 64 -9.54 10.67 -24.55
CA GLU A 64 -8.61 9.62 -24.95
C GLU A 64 -7.86 9.04 -23.74
N LEU A 65 -7.54 9.89 -22.75
CA LEU A 65 -6.90 9.48 -21.50
C LEU A 65 -7.84 8.64 -20.63
N VAL A 66 -9.12 9.01 -20.58
CA VAL A 66 -10.15 8.23 -19.88
C VAL A 66 -10.32 6.88 -20.56
N ASP A 67 -10.45 6.83 -21.88
CA ASP A 67 -10.56 5.59 -22.64
C ASP A 67 -9.37 4.64 -22.39
N TRP A 68 -8.15 5.19 -22.39
CA TRP A 68 -6.91 4.45 -22.17
C TRP A 68 -6.77 3.83 -20.77
N CYS A 69 -7.35 4.45 -19.74
CA CYS A 69 -7.06 4.10 -18.34
C CYS A 69 -8.02 3.04 -17.75
N ASP A 70 -7.54 2.35 -16.71
CA ASP A 70 -8.34 1.48 -15.84
C ASP A 70 -8.83 2.23 -14.59
N LEU A 71 -8.03 3.21 -14.13
CA LEU A 71 -8.30 4.01 -12.94
C LEU A 71 -8.13 5.51 -13.24
N VAL A 72 -9.16 6.29 -12.90
CA VAL A 72 -9.18 7.75 -12.99
C VAL A 72 -9.03 8.36 -11.60
N VAL A 73 -8.10 9.30 -11.46
CA VAL A 73 -7.95 10.13 -10.26
C VAL A 73 -8.26 11.57 -10.60
N ILE A 74 -9.26 12.14 -9.94
CA ILE A 74 -9.68 13.53 -10.14
C ILE A 74 -9.11 14.37 -9.00
N ALA A 75 -8.13 15.22 -9.32
CA ALA A 75 -7.37 16.03 -8.37
C ALA A 75 -6.96 17.39 -8.96
N SER A 76 -7.88 18.03 -9.70
CA SER A 76 -7.71 19.37 -10.28
C SER A 76 -8.58 20.40 -9.56
N GLY A 77 -8.25 21.69 -9.73
CA GLY A 77 -9.05 22.81 -9.24
C GLY A 77 -10.12 23.30 -10.22
N ASP A 78 -10.17 22.76 -11.44
CA ASP A 78 -11.21 23.08 -12.42
C ASP A 78 -12.43 22.16 -12.21
N GLU A 79 -13.42 22.65 -11.47
CA GLU A 79 -14.65 21.91 -11.15
C GLU A 79 -15.39 21.40 -12.40
N LYS A 80 -15.46 22.22 -13.46
CA LYS A 80 -16.18 21.83 -14.68
C LYS A 80 -15.49 20.67 -15.38
N LEU A 81 -14.16 20.71 -15.46
CA LEU A 81 -13.38 19.64 -16.05
C LEU A 81 -13.42 18.37 -15.18
N CYS A 82 -13.38 18.52 -13.84
CA CYS A 82 -13.54 17.41 -12.91
C CYS A 82 -14.88 16.69 -13.12
N ASP A 83 -16.00 17.42 -13.19
CA ASP A 83 -17.32 16.84 -13.40
C ASP A 83 -17.49 16.23 -14.80
N TYR A 84 -16.86 16.85 -15.81
CA TYR A 84 -16.81 16.28 -17.16
C TYR A 84 -16.09 14.93 -17.16
N VAL A 85 -14.85 14.89 -16.65
CA VAL A 85 -14.05 13.66 -16.57
C VAL A 85 -14.77 12.59 -15.75
N PHE A 86 -15.38 12.95 -14.64
CA PHE A 86 -16.19 12.04 -13.84
C PHE A 86 -17.31 11.39 -14.66
N LYS A 87 -18.07 12.21 -15.41
CA LYS A 87 -19.18 11.74 -16.25
C LYS A 87 -18.74 10.79 -17.35
N ILE A 88 -17.64 11.08 -18.04
CA ILE A 88 -17.13 10.23 -19.14
C ILE A 88 -16.40 8.98 -18.64
N SER A 89 -16.04 8.90 -17.36
CA SER A 89 -15.31 7.76 -16.78
C SER A 89 -16.16 6.47 -16.67
N GLY A 90 -17.49 6.57 -16.70
CA GLY A 90 -18.39 5.40 -16.72
C GLY A 90 -18.12 4.41 -15.58
N ASP A 91 -17.93 3.14 -15.93
CA ASP A 91 -17.75 2.03 -14.96
C ASP A 91 -16.29 1.84 -14.50
N LYS A 92 -15.38 2.76 -14.82
CA LYS A 92 -13.97 2.69 -14.41
C LYS A 92 -13.81 2.81 -12.90
N LEU A 93 -12.61 2.49 -12.40
CA LEU A 93 -12.24 2.82 -11.04
C LEU A 93 -12.01 4.33 -10.93
N ILE A 94 -12.71 5.00 -10.04
CA ILE A 94 -12.70 6.47 -9.94
C ILE A 94 -12.38 6.87 -8.50
N ASN A 95 -11.30 7.63 -8.34
CA ASN A 95 -10.97 8.32 -7.11
C ASN A 95 -11.15 9.84 -7.28
N ARG A 96 -12.21 10.39 -6.69
CA ARG A 96 -12.40 11.85 -6.56
C ARG A 96 -11.76 12.38 -5.28
N ALA A 97 -10.83 13.32 -5.38
CA ALA A 97 -10.18 13.92 -4.22
C ALA A 97 -11.04 14.99 -3.52
N ASP A 98 -11.88 15.68 -4.29
CA ASP A 98 -12.83 16.71 -3.88
C ASP A 98 -14.11 16.14 -3.28
N TYR A 99 -14.71 15.16 -3.95
CA TYR A 99 -15.95 14.49 -3.55
C TYR A 99 -15.78 12.96 -3.45
N PRO A 100 -15.13 12.44 -2.40
CA PRO A 100 -14.81 11.01 -2.30
C PRO A 100 -16.01 10.06 -2.34
N GLN A 101 -17.23 10.53 -2.07
CA GLN A 101 -18.44 9.70 -2.11
C GLN A 101 -18.99 9.47 -3.53
N GLU A 102 -18.56 10.26 -4.51
CA GLU A 102 -18.98 10.09 -5.91
C GLU A 102 -18.12 9.07 -6.65
N GLY A 103 -16.88 8.85 -6.19
CA GLY A 103 -16.01 7.78 -6.69
C GLY A 103 -16.36 6.42 -6.09
N ASN A 104 -15.78 5.36 -6.67
CA ASN A 104 -15.88 3.98 -6.17
C ASN A 104 -14.55 3.45 -5.61
N VAL A 105 -13.48 4.25 -5.65
CA VAL A 105 -12.17 3.93 -5.07
C VAL A 105 -11.72 5.03 -4.12
N ILE A 106 -11.27 4.63 -2.94
CA ILE A 106 -10.59 5.51 -1.98
C ILE A 106 -9.10 5.20 -2.01
N VAL A 107 -8.29 6.24 -2.25
CA VAL A 107 -6.84 6.17 -2.03
C VAL A 107 -6.52 6.84 -0.69
N PRO A 108 -6.43 6.10 0.43
CA PRO A 108 -6.17 6.71 1.74
C PRO A 108 -4.74 7.25 1.84
N THR A 109 -4.46 7.93 2.94
CA THR A 109 -3.07 8.12 3.36
C THR A 109 -2.55 6.78 3.85
N SER A 110 -1.43 6.33 3.30
CA SER A 110 -0.70 5.16 3.80
C SER A 110 0.74 5.49 4.10
N PHE A 111 1.40 4.59 4.81
CA PHE A 111 2.82 4.63 5.14
C PHE A 111 3.32 3.23 5.42
N ASN A 112 4.64 3.05 5.30
CA ASN A 112 5.32 1.79 5.53
C ASN A 112 6.25 1.91 6.75
N ILE A 113 6.39 0.81 7.48
CA ILE A 113 7.42 0.61 8.51
C ILE A 113 7.98 -0.79 8.29
N GLY A 114 9.22 -0.89 7.80
CA GLY A 114 9.74 -2.16 7.29
C GLY A 114 8.77 -2.77 6.27
N ASP A 115 8.34 -4.01 6.53
CA ASP A 115 7.42 -4.78 5.69
C ASP A 115 5.93 -4.53 5.99
N ILE A 116 5.60 -3.63 6.93
CA ILE A 116 4.22 -3.33 7.31
C ILE A 116 3.71 -2.11 6.53
N GLU A 117 2.72 -2.30 5.66
CA GLU A 117 1.94 -1.20 5.08
C GLU A 117 0.68 -0.93 5.92
N ILE A 118 0.44 0.35 6.23
CA ILE A 118 -0.73 0.80 6.99
C ILE A 118 -1.44 1.91 6.24
N SER A 119 -2.74 1.69 5.99
CA SER A 119 -3.65 2.67 5.39
C SER A 119 -4.66 3.17 6.41
N ILE A 120 -4.80 4.49 6.53
CA ILE A 120 -5.75 5.11 7.48
C ILE A 120 -6.86 5.82 6.71
N PHE A 121 -8.10 5.34 6.88
CA PHE A 121 -9.30 5.95 6.33
C PHE A 121 -10.27 6.34 7.45
N THR A 122 -10.48 7.65 7.64
CA THR A 122 -11.40 8.19 8.66
C THR A 122 -12.81 8.45 8.14
N ASN A 123 -13.20 7.75 7.06
CA ASN A 123 -14.44 7.98 6.32
C ASN A 123 -14.62 9.45 5.88
N GLY A 124 -13.52 10.09 5.48
CA GLY A 124 -13.49 11.51 5.11
C GLY A 124 -13.67 12.51 6.26
N LYS A 125 -13.90 12.06 7.51
CA LYS A 125 -14.29 12.96 8.62
C LYS A 125 -13.18 13.86 9.12
N SER A 126 -11.94 13.39 9.14
CA SER A 126 -10.83 14.18 9.68
C SER A 126 -9.48 13.76 9.10
N PRO A 127 -8.96 14.51 8.11
CA PRO A 127 -7.59 14.37 7.63
C PRO A 127 -6.55 14.64 8.72
N LEU A 128 -6.83 15.59 9.62
CA LEU A 128 -5.95 15.92 10.74
C LEU A 128 -5.78 14.72 11.68
N MET A 129 -6.89 14.07 12.06
CA MET A 129 -6.80 12.87 12.90
C MET A 129 -6.12 11.71 12.20
N ALA A 130 -6.29 11.53 10.89
CA ALA A 130 -5.56 10.52 10.13
C ALA A 130 -4.03 10.74 10.23
N ARG A 131 -3.58 12.00 10.14
CA ARG A 131 -2.15 12.35 10.32
C ARG A 131 -1.66 12.10 11.75
N GLN A 132 -2.48 12.40 12.76
CA GLN A 132 -2.11 12.12 14.15
C GLN A 132 -2.04 10.62 14.44
N LEU A 133 -3.00 9.83 13.96
CA LEU A 133 -3.01 8.38 14.11
C LEU A 133 -1.81 7.73 13.43
N ARG A 134 -1.43 8.21 12.23
CA ARG A 134 -0.18 7.78 11.57
C ARG A 134 1.02 7.92 12.50
N LYS A 135 1.21 9.10 13.11
CA LYS A 135 2.34 9.32 14.04
C LYS A 135 2.29 8.39 15.26
N LYS A 136 1.11 8.17 15.83
CA LYS A 136 0.93 7.27 16.99
C LYS A 136 1.27 5.82 16.65
N ILE A 137 0.78 5.33 15.51
CA ILE A 137 1.05 3.97 15.06
C ILE A 137 2.55 3.81 14.76
N GLN A 138 3.17 4.79 14.09
CA GLN A 138 4.61 4.79 13.84
C GLN A 138 5.46 4.77 15.11
N SER A 139 5.00 5.33 16.22
CA SER A 139 5.74 5.29 17.49
C SER A 139 5.59 3.99 18.27
N ILE A 140 4.61 3.15 17.93
CA ILE A 140 4.33 1.89 18.66
C ILE A 140 5.01 0.70 18.00
N ILE A 141 5.09 0.68 16.67
CA ILE A 141 5.76 -0.39 15.93
C ILE A 141 7.27 -0.23 16.08
N THR A 142 7.91 -1.29 16.59
CA THR A 142 9.32 -1.36 16.93
C THR A 142 10.13 -2.09 15.84
N GLU A 143 11.45 -2.01 15.93
CA GLU A 143 12.34 -2.83 15.10
C GLU A 143 12.19 -4.33 15.44
N GLU A 144 11.92 -4.66 16.71
CA GLU A 144 11.68 -6.03 17.17
C GLU A 144 10.46 -6.65 16.45
N ASP A 145 9.37 -5.89 16.28
CA ASP A 145 8.20 -6.34 15.52
C ASP A 145 8.52 -6.69 14.06
N ILE A 146 9.42 -5.93 13.42
CA ILE A 146 9.83 -6.17 12.03
C ILE A 146 10.70 -7.43 11.93
N LEU A 147 11.63 -7.59 12.88
CA LEU A 147 12.50 -8.77 12.96
C LEU A 147 11.70 -10.04 13.25
N GLU A 148 10.67 -9.95 14.09
CA GLU A 148 9.76 -11.07 14.36
C GLU A 148 8.99 -11.48 13.10
N ILE A 149 8.53 -10.53 12.28
CA ILE A 149 7.90 -10.83 10.98
C ILE A 149 8.86 -11.63 10.08
N GLU A 150 10.14 -11.24 10.01
CA GLU A 150 11.16 -11.96 9.24
C GLU A 150 11.35 -13.40 9.74
N LEU A 151 11.44 -13.58 11.06
CA LEU A 151 11.61 -14.90 11.67
C LEU A 151 10.38 -15.78 11.52
N GLN A 152 9.17 -15.23 11.63
CA GLN A 152 7.93 -15.96 11.39
C GLN A 152 7.80 -16.43 9.95
N ASP A 153 8.20 -15.61 8.97
CA ASP A 153 8.21 -16.02 7.56
C ASP A 153 9.24 -17.14 7.31
N TYR A 154 10.42 -17.01 7.92
CA TYR A 154 11.45 -18.06 7.89
C TYR A 154 10.92 -19.37 8.48
N ALA A 155 10.45 -19.36 9.72
CA ALA A 155 9.91 -20.53 10.42
C ALA A 155 8.77 -21.17 9.63
N ARG A 156 7.84 -20.37 9.11
CA ARG A 156 6.71 -20.85 8.29
C ARG A 156 7.17 -21.57 7.04
N SER A 157 8.22 -21.06 6.38
CA SER A 157 8.79 -21.69 5.19
C SER A 157 9.43 -23.05 5.53
N ARG A 158 10.16 -23.14 6.64
CA ARG A 158 10.78 -24.41 7.10
C ARG A 158 9.74 -25.44 7.55
N LEU A 159 8.73 -25.02 8.31
CA LEU A 159 7.66 -25.91 8.78
C LEU A 159 6.80 -26.47 7.63
N LYS A 160 6.64 -25.73 6.52
CA LYS A 160 5.93 -26.21 5.33
C LYS A 160 6.59 -27.43 4.68
N ASP A 161 7.91 -27.57 4.80
CA ASP A 161 8.66 -28.68 4.19
C ASP A 161 8.49 -30.00 4.97
N ILE A 162 7.99 -29.93 6.21
CA ILE A 162 8.02 -31.05 7.17
C ILE A 162 6.61 -31.41 7.65
N ILE A 163 5.74 -30.41 7.82
CA ILE A 163 4.39 -30.58 8.37
C ILE A 163 3.38 -30.18 7.30
N ASP A 164 2.62 -31.14 6.80
CA ASP A 164 1.57 -30.90 5.80
C ASP A 164 0.33 -30.21 6.40
N ASP A 165 -0.03 -30.52 7.64
CA ASP A 165 -1.23 -29.99 8.29
C ASP A 165 -1.07 -28.50 8.66
N GLN A 166 -2.05 -27.70 8.24
CA GLN A 166 -2.02 -26.26 8.48
C GLN A 166 -2.27 -25.87 9.94
N LYS A 167 -3.07 -26.64 10.68
CA LYS A 167 -3.37 -26.32 12.08
C LYS A 167 -2.16 -26.63 12.96
N GLU A 168 -1.51 -27.76 12.71
CA GLU A 168 -0.28 -28.16 13.39
C GLU A 168 0.85 -27.16 13.14
N ARG A 169 1.11 -26.76 11.88
CA ARG A 169 2.07 -25.68 11.58
C ARG A 169 1.77 -24.39 12.35
N ARG A 170 0.49 -24.04 12.50
CA ARG A 170 0.09 -22.83 13.23
C ARG A 170 0.43 -22.94 14.72
N THR A 171 0.31 -24.12 15.32
CA THR A 171 0.70 -24.34 16.72
C THR A 171 2.19 -24.05 16.91
N TYR A 172 3.06 -24.64 16.08
CA TYR A 172 4.51 -24.40 16.17
C TYR A 172 4.91 -22.95 15.92
N LEU A 173 4.22 -22.24 15.02
CA LEU A 173 4.49 -20.81 14.82
C LEU A 173 4.17 -19.98 16.07
N TYR A 174 3.14 -20.35 16.84
CA TYR A 174 2.87 -19.69 18.13
C TYR A 174 3.92 -20.05 19.19
N GLU A 175 4.34 -21.31 19.26
CA GLU A 175 5.42 -21.72 20.17
C GLU A 175 6.73 -20.96 19.89
N ILE A 176 7.07 -20.79 18.60
CA ILE A 176 8.23 -20.01 18.17
C ILE A 176 8.08 -18.52 18.52
N LEU A 177 6.89 -17.94 18.34
CA LEU A 177 6.60 -16.54 18.68
C LEU A 177 6.75 -16.27 20.19
N GLU A 178 6.36 -17.25 21.01
CA GLU A 178 6.37 -17.15 22.48
C GLU A 178 7.67 -17.66 23.12
N ASP A 179 8.65 -18.11 22.34
CA ASP A 179 9.92 -18.65 22.85
C ASP A 179 10.83 -17.53 23.41
N ASP A 180 11.19 -17.63 24.69
CA ASP A 180 11.99 -16.64 25.41
C ASP A 180 13.42 -16.50 24.83
N GLU A 181 14.02 -17.58 24.33
CA GLU A 181 15.37 -17.53 23.76
C GLU A 181 15.36 -16.81 22.41
N ILE A 182 14.37 -17.09 21.56
CA ILE A 182 14.17 -16.40 20.28
C ILE A 182 13.92 -14.91 20.52
N ASN A 183 13.01 -14.58 21.45
CA ASN A 183 12.71 -13.19 21.82
C ASN A 183 13.96 -12.45 22.35
N ALA A 184 14.80 -13.12 23.14
CA ALA A 184 16.08 -12.56 23.58
C ALA A 184 17.06 -12.33 22.42
N MET A 185 17.12 -13.24 21.45
CA MET A 185 17.96 -13.10 20.26
C MET A 185 17.50 -11.94 19.36
N ILE A 186 16.18 -11.74 19.20
CA ILE A 186 15.62 -10.60 18.46
C ILE A 186 16.02 -9.28 19.12
N LYS A 187 15.86 -9.18 20.43
CA LYS A 187 16.23 -7.99 21.20
C LYS A 187 17.72 -7.64 21.07
N ASN A 188 18.56 -8.66 20.95
CA ASN A 188 20.00 -8.51 20.73
C ASN A 188 20.38 -8.39 19.23
N LYS A 189 19.39 -8.40 18.32
CA LYS A 189 19.55 -8.38 16.85
C LYS A 189 20.38 -9.55 16.30
N GLU A 190 20.33 -10.70 16.95
CA GLU A 190 21.07 -11.92 16.61
C GLU A 190 20.25 -12.86 15.69
N ILE A 191 19.69 -12.32 14.61
CA ILE A 191 18.73 -13.03 13.73
C ILE A 191 19.30 -14.33 13.14
N GLY A 192 20.59 -14.37 12.82
CA GLY A 192 21.24 -15.60 12.37
C GLY A 192 21.16 -16.72 13.41
N LYS A 193 21.41 -16.40 14.69
CA LYS A 193 21.32 -17.38 15.78
C LYS A 193 19.87 -17.81 16.02
N ALA A 194 18.92 -16.88 15.92
CA ALA A 194 17.51 -17.20 16.06
C ALA A 194 17.05 -18.19 14.97
N LYS A 195 17.48 -17.98 13.72
CA LYS A 195 17.21 -18.93 12.61
C LYS A 195 17.83 -20.30 12.86
N ASP A 196 19.08 -20.36 13.32
CA ASP A 196 19.76 -21.62 13.67
C ASP A 196 19.03 -22.35 14.81
N TYR A 197 18.54 -21.62 15.82
CA TYR A 197 17.77 -22.17 16.93
C TYR A 197 16.43 -22.72 16.45
N ILE A 198 15.70 -21.98 15.60
CA ILE A 198 14.46 -22.43 14.96
C ILE A 198 14.70 -23.72 14.16
N ASP A 199 15.77 -23.80 13.36
CA ASP A 199 16.09 -25.02 12.61
C ASP A 199 16.33 -26.23 13.54
N ASN A 200 16.92 -26.02 14.72
CA ASN A 200 17.11 -27.09 15.70
C ASN A 200 15.80 -27.52 16.35
N LEU A 201 14.92 -26.57 16.71
CA LEU A 201 13.57 -26.89 17.21
C LEU A 201 12.80 -27.72 16.18
N ILE A 202 12.82 -27.30 14.92
CA ILE A 202 12.12 -27.96 13.83
C ILE A 202 12.70 -29.35 13.53
N ARG A 203 14.03 -29.53 13.58
CA ARG A 203 14.66 -30.86 13.45
C ARG A 203 14.23 -31.83 14.53
N GLY A 204 13.90 -31.34 15.73
CA GLY A 204 13.37 -32.16 16.82
C GLY A 204 11.95 -32.69 16.56
N LEU A 205 11.27 -32.22 15.51
CA LEU A 205 9.93 -32.66 15.10
C LEU A 205 9.96 -33.80 14.08
N GLN A 206 11.13 -34.13 13.53
CA GLN A 206 11.35 -35.23 12.59
C GLN A 206 11.64 -36.55 13.31
#